data_AF-A0A2H9LM43-F1
#
_entry.id   AF-A0A2H9LM43-F1
#
_cell.length_a   1.000
_cell.length_b   1.000
_cell.length_c   1.000
_cell.angle_alpha   90.00
_cell.angle_beta   90.00
_cell.angle_gamma   90.00
#
_symmetry.space_group_name_H-M   'P 1'
#
loop_
_entity.id
_entity.type
_entity.pdbx_description
1 polymer ?
#
loop_
_entity_poly.entity_id
_entity_poly.type
_entity_poly.pdbx_seq_one_letter_code
_entity_poly.pdbx_strand_id
1 'polypeptide(L)' 'VFPKTHEGVVSEFGRRFVLTRVFQRELGKDLADAKAARETYEYSVTATVGKSEAEAILSNAQRFVDTVKRRLEE' A
#
# COMPACT_ATOMS: atom_id res chain seq x y z
N VAL A 1 -8.27 0.78 17.86
CA VAL A 1 -6.79 0.57 17.93
C VAL A 1 -6.12 1.56 17.00
N PHE A 2 -5.17 2.35 17.49
CA PHE A 2 -4.27 3.11 16.61
C PHE A 2 -3.00 2.28 16.42
N PRO A 3 -2.73 1.79 15.21
CA PRO A 3 -1.57 0.95 14.96
C PRO A 3 -0.28 1.76 15.18
N LYS A 4 0.75 1.10 15.73
CA LYS A 4 2.07 1.69 16.00
C LYS A 4 3.17 1.19 15.06
N THR A 5 2.82 0.31 14.13
CA THR A 5 3.74 -0.31 13.17
C THR A 5 3.17 -0.21 11.76
N HIS A 6 4.03 -0.25 10.74
CA HIS A 6 3.58 -0.29 9.34
C HIS A 6 2.67 -1.48 9.08
N GLU A 7 3.03 -2.67 9.59
CA GLU A 7 2.20 -3.87 9.48
C GLU A 7 0.81 -3.69 10.12
N GLY A 8 0.76 -3.05 11.29
CA GLY A 8 -0.49 -2.73 11.97
C GLY A 8 -1.36 -1.77 11.16
N VAL A 9 -0.75 -0.80 10.46
CA VAL A 9 -1.47 0.13 9.58
C VAL A 9 -2.09 -0.62 8.41
N VAL A 10 -1.33 -1.48 7.72
CA VAL A 10 -1.82 -2.29 6.59
C VAL A 10 -2.98 -3.18 7.05
N SER A 11 -2.82 -3.86 8.19
CA SER A 11 -3.84 -4.76 8.76
C SER A 11 -5.13 -4.01 9.12
N GLU A 12 -5.03 -2.89 9.84
CA GLU A 12 -6.20 -2.11 10.22
C GLU A 12 -6.85 -1.41 9.03
N PHE A 13 -6.08 -1.03 8.00
CA PHE A 13 -6.63 -0.50 6.75
C PHE A 13 -7.52 -1.53 6.05
N GLY A 14 -7.02 -2.76 5.89
CA GLY A 14 -7.79 -3.86 5.31
C GLY A 14 -9.05 -4.16 6.13
N ARG A 15 -8.92 -4.24 7.45
CA ARG A 15 -10.06 -4.52 8.34
C ARG A 15 -11.13 -3.44 8.30
N ARG A 16 -10.74 -2.16 8.31
CA ARG A 16 -11.69 -1.04 8.45
C ARG A 16 -12.26 -0.52 7.15
N PHE A 17 -11.54 -0.66 6.04
CA PHE A 17 -11.93 -0.05 4.78
C PHE A 17 -12.14 -1.06 3.66
N VAL A 18 -11.36 -2.15 3.62
CA VAL A 18 -11.54 -3.17 2.57
C VAL A 18 -12.66 -4.13 2.93
N LEU A 19 -12.64 -4.72 4.13
CA LEU A 19 -13.69 -5.67 4.55
C LEU A 19 -15.07 -5.04 4.64
N THR A 20 -15.12 -3.75 4.95
CA THR A 20 -16.35 -2.94 5.02
C THR A 20 -16.77 -2.38 3.66
N ARG A 21 -16.02 -2.70 2.59
CA ARG A 21 -16.28 -2.29 1.19
C ARG A 21 -16.23 -0.78 0.95
N VAL A 22 -15.59 -0.02 1.83
CA VAL A 22 -15.28 1.41 1.61
C VAL A 22 -14.26 1.56 0.47
N PHE A 23 -13.28 0.65 0.40
CA PHE A 23 -12.33 0.55 -0.70
C PHE A 23 -12.33 -0.85 -1.31
N GLN A 24 -11.96 -0.93 -2.57
CA GLN A 24 -11.77 -2.20 -3.27
C GLN A 24 -10.57 -2.97 -2.71
N ARG A 25 -10.59 -4.29 -2.87
CA ARG A 25 -9.56 -5.20 -2.33
C ARG A 25 -8.18 -4.88 -2.88
N GLU A 26 -8.12 -4.49 -4.14
CA GLU A 26 -6.94 -4.14 -4.91
C GLU A 26 -6.21 -2.97 -4.24
N LEU A 27 -6.94 -1.98 -3.73
CA LEU A 27 -6.35 -0.83 -3.05
C LEU A 27 -5.63 -1.22 -1.75
N GLY A 28 -6.19 -2.18 -1.00
CA GLY A 28 -5.52 -2.74 0.19
C GLY A 28 -4.31 -3.57 -0.16
N LYS A 29 -4.37 -4.32 -1.28
CA LYS A 29 -3.23 -5.09 -1.79
C LYS A 29 -2.09 -4.16 -2.24
N ASP A 30 -2.39 -3.09 -2.96
CA ASP A 30 -1.40 -2.10 -3.41
C ASP A 30 -0.58 -1.53 -2.24
N LEU A 31 -1.26 -1.22 -1.11
CA LEU A 31 -0.59 -0.73 0.09
C LEU A 31 0.33 -1.78 0.73
N ALA A 32 -0.13 -3.04 0.80
CA ALA A 32 0.66 -4.14 1.35
C ALA A 32 1.89 -4.44 0.49
N ASP A 33 1.70 -4.49 -0.84
CA ASP A 33 2.76 -4.76 -1.81
C ASP A 33 3.81 -3.64 -1.78
N ALA A 34 3.40 -2.37 -1.71
CA ALA A 34 4.33 -1.25 -1.59
C ALA A 34 5.16 -1.30 -0.28
N LYS A 35 4.53 -1.71 0.84
CA LYS A 35 5.23 -1.89 2.12
C LYS A 35 6.27 -3.02 2.04
N ALA A 36 5.91 -4.17 1.46
CA ALA A 36 6.80 -5.30 1.28
C ALA A 36 7.96 -4.99 0.33
N ALA A 37 7.69 -4.29 -0.78
CA ALA A 37 8.71 -3.85 -1.72
C ALA A 37 9.72 -2.92 -1.05
N ARG A 38 9.25 -1.92 -0.29
CA ARG A 38 10.13 -1.02 0.48
C ARG A 38 11.05 -1.80 1.42
N GLU A 39 10.50 -2.70 2.24
CA GLU A 39 11.30 -3.52 3.16
C GLU A 39 12.34 -4.36 2.42
N THR A 40 11.95 -4.94 1.29
CA THR A 40 12.85 -5.75 0.46
C THR A 40 14.00 -4.92 -0.09
N TYR A 41 13.73 -3.75 -0.67
CA TYR A 41 14.78 -2.91 -1.27
C TYR A 41 15.63 -2.15 -0.26
N GLU A 42 15.11 -1.91 0.94
CA GLU A 42 15.85 -1.22 2.00
C GLU A 42 16.79 -2.16 2.77
N TYR A 43 16.38 -3.42 2.96
CA TYR A 43 17.11 -4.35 3.82
C TYR A 43 17.76 -5.53 3.09
N SER A 44 17.46 -5.75 1.81
CA SER A 44 18.12 -6.80 1.04
C SER A 44 19.45 -6.33 0.47
N VAL A 45 20.49 -7.12 0.74
CA VAL A 45 21.86 -6.86 0.24
C VAL A 45 21.99 -7.19 -1.26
N THR A 46 21.07 -7.98 -1.82
CA THR A 46 21.16 -8.48 -3.19
C THR A 46 19.97 -8.10 -4.08
N ALA A 47 18.97 -7.38 -3.55
CA ALA A 47 17.81 -7.01 -4.34
C ALA A 47 18.11 -5.82 -5.24
N THR A 48 17.79 -5.96 -6.52
CA THR A 48 17.79 -4.88 -7.51
C THR A 48 16.39 -4.74 -8.08
N VAL A 49 15.83 -3.53 -8.04
CA VAL A 49 14.51 -3.25 -8.62
C VAL A 49 14.63 -3.07 -10.14
N GLY A 50 13.82 -3.80 -10.90
CA GLY A 50 13.71 -3.59 -12.34
C GLY A 50 12.88 -2.33 -12.65
N LYS A 51 13.16 -1.65 -13.77
CA LYS A 51 12.43 -0.43 -14.17
C LYS A 51 10.91 -0.65 -14.18
N SER A 52 10.43 -1.71 -14.83
CA SER A 52 8.99 -2.00 -14.94
C SER A 52 8.34 -2.27 -13.58
N GLU A 53 9.06 -2.89 -12.65
CA GLU A 53 8.57 -3.12 -11.30
C GLU A 53 8.50 -1.81 -10.50
N ALA A 54 9.53 -0.97 -10.61
CA ALA A 54 9.53 0.35 -10.00
C ALA A 54 8.37 1.22 -10.52
N GLU A 55 8.14 1.21 -11.84
CA GLU A 55 7.03 1.93 -12.47
C GLU A 55 5.66 1.41 -12.00
N ALA A 56 5.51 0.09 -11.85
CA ALA A 56 4.27 -0.51 -11.34
C ALA A 56 4.00 -0.11 -9.88
N ILE A 57 5.01 -0.19 -9.00
CA ILE A 57 4.89 0.22 -7.59
C ILE A 57 4.54 1.71 -7.50
N LEU A 58 5.21 2.55 -8.28
CA LEU A 58 4.95 4.00 -8.32
C LEU A 58 3.51 4.30 -8.76
N SER A 59 3.07 3.67 -9.86
CA SER A 59 1.71 3.85 -10.38
C SER A 59 0.64 3.41 -9.37
N ASN A 60 0.85 2.27 -8.71
CA ASN A 60 -0.06 1.75 -7.68
C ASN A 60 -0.11 2.66 -6.44
N ALA A 61 1.05 3.16 -6.00
CA ALA A 61 1.13 4.10 -4.88
C ALA A 61 0.42 5.43 -5.19
N GLN A 62 0.59 5.96 -6.41
CA GLN A 62 -0.09 7.18 -6.84
C GLN A 62 -1.61 6.98 -6.86
N ARG A 63 -2.09 5.88 -7.46
CA ARG A 63 -3.51 5.50 -7.46
C ARG A 63 -4.08 5.37 -6.05
N PHE A 64 -3.31 4.79 -5.12
CA PHE A 64 -3.70 4.67 -3.72
C PHE A 64 -3.96 6.05 -3.10
N VAL A 65 -2.97 6.95 -3.17
CA VAL A 65 -3.06 8.29 -2.59
C VAL A 65 -4.21 9.08 -3.19
N ASP A 66 -4.36 9.07 -4.51
CA ASP A 66 -5.41 9.83 -5.19
C ASP A 66 -6.81 9.32 -4.83
N THR A 67 -6.98 8.00 -4.72
CA THR A 67 -8.25 7.40 -4.30
C THR A 67 -8.62 7.78 -2.87
N VAL A 68 -7.65 7.75 -1.95
CA VAL A 68 -7.89 8.15 -0.55
C VAL A 68 -8.21 9.63 -0.46
N LYS A 69 -7.49 10.51 -1.17
CA LYS A 69 -7.76 11.95 -1.21
C LYS A 69 -9.18 12.24 -1.69
N ARG A 70 -9.56 11.69 -2.85
CA ARG A 70 -10.91 11.87 -3.40
C ARG A 70 -11.98 11.43 -2.38
N ARG A 71 -11.75 10.33 -1.68
CA ARG A 71 -12.70 9.83 -0.67
C ARG A 71 -12.84 10.74 0.56
N LEU A 72 -11.81 11.52 0.90
CA LEU A 72 -11.83 12.49 2.01
C LEU A 72 -12.51 13.81 1.62
N GLU A 73 -12.63 14.09 0.32
CA GLU A 73 -13.32 15.26 -0.22
C GLU A 73 -14.83 15.01 -0.45
N GLU A 74 -15.29 13.75 -0.30
CA GLU A 74 -16.70 13.30 -0.35
C GLU A 74 -17.37 13.28 1.03
#